data_AF-A0A968MZ60-F1
#
_entry.id   AF-A0A968MZ60-F1
#
_cell.length_a   1.000
_cell.length_b   1.000
_cell.length_c   1.000
_cell.angle_alpha   90.00
_cell.angle_beta   90.00
_cell.angle_gamma   90.00
#
_symmetry.space_group_name_H-M   'P 1'
#
loop_
_entity.id
_entity.type
_entity.pdbx_description
1 polymer ?
#
loop_
_entity_poly.entity_id
_entity_poly.type
_entity_poly.pdbx_seq_one_letter_code
_entity_poly.pdbx_strand_id
1 'polypeptide(L)'
;MKGYKKYTEKTIEGILFSSSIVTSITVLLIVFFLFREGLGLFSSSPYEPNHSLGINKSNTVTNLTSRQVKDIFDQQITNWKDLGGKNDTILLLTLSDVTNYVSEEELGAEYENLPIKVDSIVAANSGMIAYFPDTYFPDNFSGTLLNQDNITLSNFIAGREWIPTATPAAQFGVLPLILGTLWVSLVQYCWHYPLDWRFQFTSPKLPISD
;
A
#
# COMPACT_ATOMS: atom_id res chain seq x y z
N MET A 1 29.04 -59.37 -5.39
CA MET A 1 29.28 -57.91 -5.50
C MET A 1 28.22 -57.11 -6.28
N LYS A 2 27.39 -57.69 -7.17
CA LYS A 2 26.34 -56.93 -7.90
C LYS A 2 25.17 -56.43 -7.01
N GLY A 3 24.78 -57.20 -5.99
CA GLY A 3 23.70 -56.82 -5.08
C GLY A 3 24.02 -55.58 -4.24
N TYR A 4 25.24 -55.49 -3.68
CA TYR A 4 25.65 -54.38 -2.83
C TYR A 4 25.62 -53.02 -3.56
N LYS A 5 26.09 -52.98 -4.82
CA LYS A 5 26.00 -51.78 -5.68
C LYS A 5 24.55 -51.35 -5.93
N LYS A 6 23.64 -52.30 -6.17
CA LYS A 6 22.21 -52.01 -6.40
C LYS A 6 21.51 -51.47 -5.15
N TYR A 7 21.88 -51.94 -3.96
CA TYR A 7 21.38 -51.39 -2.70
C TYR A 7 21.91 -49.98 -2.45
N THR A 8 23.20 -49.72 -2.69
CA THR A 8 23.77 -48.37 -2.52
C THR A 8 23.20 -47.37 -3.52
N GLU A 9 22.99 -47.77 -4.78
CA GLU A 9 22.37 -46.93 -5.81
C GLU A 9 20.94 -46.55 -5.43
N LYS A 10 20.13 -47.51 -4.97
CA LYS A 10 18.74 -47.25 -4.54
C LYS A 10 18.66 -46.35 -3.31
N THR A 11 19.63 -46.45 -2.40
CA THR A 11 19.73 -45.55 -1.24
C THR A 11 20.13 -44.13 -1.67
N ILE A 12 21.10 -43.98 -2.58
CA ILE A 12 21.54 -42.68 -3.10
C ILE A 12 20.40 -42.01 -3.88
N GLU A 13 19.71 -42.75 -4.74
CA GLU A 13 18.53 -42.28 -5.48
C GLU A 13 17.41 -41.84 -4.54
N GLY A 14 17.16 -42.61 -3.47
CA GLY A 14 16.22 -42.25 -2.41
C GLY A 14 16.59 -40.93 -1.72
N ILE A 15 17.87 -40.74 -1.36
CA ILE A 15 18.35 -39.50 -0.73
C ILE A 15 18.20 -38.31 -1.68
N LEU A 16 18.56 -38.47 -2.96
CA LEU A 16 18.43 -37.42 -3.98
C LEU A 16 16.95 -37.02 -4.20
N PHE A 17 16.05 -38.01 -4.25
CA PHE A 17 14.62 -37.76 -4.39
C PHE A 17 14.03 -37.09 -3.14
N SER A 18 14.39 -37.54 -1.95
CA SER A 18 14.00 -36.91 -0.69
C SER A 18 14.49 -35.46 -0.59
N SER A 19 15.73 -35.19 -1.01
CA SER A 19 16.26 -33.82 -1.04
C SER A 19 15.40 -32.91 -1.91
N SER A 20 14.94 -33.41 -3.07
CA SER A 20 14.08 -32.65 -3.99
C SER A 20 12.70 -32.36 -3.38
N ILE A 21 12.11 -33.35 -2.69
CA ILE A 21 10.84 -33.17 -1.97
C ILE A 21 10.99 -32.12 -0.87
N VAL A 22 12.04 -32.20 -0.06
CA VAL A 22 12.29 -31.26 1.03
C VAL A 22 12.39 -29.84 0.47
N THR A 23 13.21 -29.62 -0.56
CA THR A 23 13.34 -28.30 -1.21
C THR A 23 12.00 -27.81 -1.76
N SER A 24 11.22 -28.66 -2.42
CA SER A 24 9.90 -28.28 -2.94
C SER A 24 8.92 -27.88 -1.82
N ILE A 25 8.90 -28.61 -0.71
CA ILE A 25 8.07 -28.28 0.46
C ILE A 25 8.55 -26.96 1.07
N THR A 26 9.86 -26.77 1.20
CA THR A 26 10.45 -25.52 1.72
C THR A 26 10.01 -24.32 0.90
N VAL A 27 10.12 -24.39 -0.44
CA VAL A 27 9.67 -23.30 -1.32
C VAL A 27 8.18 -23.04 -1.15
N LEU A 28 7.35 -24.08 -1.12
CA LEU A 28 5.91 -23.93 -0.92
C LEU A 28 5.58 -23.27 0.42
N LEU A 29 6.29 -23.64 1.50
CA LEU A 29 6.13 -23.03 2.81
C LEU A 29 6.54 -21.55 2.82
N ILE A 30 7.65 -21.20 2.14
CA ILE A 30 8.06 -19.80 1.99
C ILE A 30 6.98 -19.01 1.26
N VAL A 31 6.49 -19.53 0.12
CA VAL A 31 5.43 -18.88 -0.65
C VAL A 31 4.18 -18.70 0.21
N PHE A 32 3.74 -19.74 0.91
CA PHE A 32 2.60 -19.66 1.82
C PHE A 32 2.79 -18.61 2.92
N PHE A 33 3.98 -18.56 3.53
CA PHE A 33 4.29 -17.61 4.59
C PHE A 33 4.29 -16.16 4.08
N LEU A 34 4.92 -15.91 2.92
CA LEU A 34 4.92 -14.60 2.27
C LEU A 34 3.49 -14.13 1.94
N PHE A 35 2.64 -15.02 1.44
CA PHE A 35 1.23 -14.67 1.21
C PHE A 35 0.48 -14.41 2.51
N ARG A 36 0.69 -15.23 3.55
CA ARG A 36 0.05 -15.04 4.86
C ARG A 36 0.42 -13.69 5.48
N GLU A 37 1.69 -13.29 5.42
CA GLU A 37 2.13 -11.98 5.91
C GLU A 37 1.57 -10.84 5.04
N GLY A 38 1.62 -10.99 3.70
CA GLY A 38 1.07 -10.00 2.78
C GLY A 38 -0.44 -9.77 2.94
N LEU A 39 -1.21 -10.81 3.27
CA LEU A 39 -2.64 -10.68 3.57
C LEU A 39 -2.91 -9.84 4.83
N GLY A 40 -1.95 -9.73 5.75
CA GLY A 40 -2.07 -8.89 6.95
C GLY A 40 -2.27 -7.41 6.63
N LEU A 41 -1.75 -6.93 5.48
CA LEU A 41 -1.95 -5.56 5.00
C LEU A 41 -3.42 -5.18 4.82
N PHE A 42 -4.29 -6.16 4.52
CA PHE A 42 -5.73 -5.91 4.33
C PHE A 42 -6.50 -5.75 5.65
N SER A 43 -5.85 -6.01 6.79
CA SER A 43 -6.43 -5.81 8.13
C SER A 43 -5.95 -4.51 8.78
N SER A 44 -5.00 -3.80 8.17
CA SER A 44 -4.50 -2.52 8.65
C SER A 44 -5.17 -1.34 7.94
N SER A 45 -5.26 -0.23 8.68
CA SER A 45 -5.59 1.07 8.13
C SER A 45 -4.48 1.55 7.18
N PRO A 46 -4.82 2.20 6.04
CA PRO A 46 -3.86 2.79 5.11
C PRO A 46 -3.27 4.12 5.62
N TYR A 47 -3.71 4.62 6.77
CA TYR A 47 -3.25 5.88 7.34
C TYR A 47 -1.96 5.70 8.15
N GLU A 48 -1.27 6.81 8.38
CA GLU A 48 -0.10 6.83 9.27
C GLU A 48 -0.49 6.36 10.68
N PRO A 49 0.31 5.48 11.32
CA PRO A 49 -0.01 5.00 12.66
C PRO A 49 -0.06 6.14 13.69
N ASN A 50 -0.99 6.03 14.63
CA ASN A 50 -1.24 7.00 15.70
C ASN A 50 -1.57 8.41 15.21
N HIS A 51 -2.12 8.55 14.00
CA HIS A 51 -2.62 9.80 13.47
C HIS A 51 -4.10 9.68 13.11
N SER A 52 -4.80 10.78 13.28
CA SER A 52 -6.21 10.90 12.97
C SER A 52 -6.49 12.15 12.15
N LEU A 53 -7.56 12.07 11.36
CA LEU A 53 -8.11 13.21 10.64
C LEU A 53 -9.36 13.67 11.37
N GLY A 54 -9.32 14.90 11.88
CA GLY A 54 -10.46 15.56 12.50
C GLY A 54 -11.11 16.54 11.53
N ILE A 55 -12.43 16.46 11.39
CA ILE A 55 -13.22 17.43 10.61
C ILE A 55 -14.18 18.17 11.51
N ASN A 56 -14.64 19.34 11.06
CA ASN A 56 -15.69 20.07 11.76
C ASN A 56 -17.01 19.27 11.78
N LYS A 57 -17.73 19.32 12.91
CA LYS A 57 -19.02 18.62 13.12
C LYS A 57 -20.13 18.99 12.13
N SER A 58 -20.04 20.18 11.52
CA SER A 58 -21.02 20.64 10.53
C SER A 58 -20.87 19.95 9.17
N ASN A 59 -19.75 19.25 8.95
CA ASN A 59 -19.46 18.49 7.75
C ASN A 59 -20.10 17.10 7.83
N THR A 60 -20.75 16.69 6.75
CA THR A 60 -21.52 15.44 6.65
C THR A 60 -20.69 14.27 6.14
N VAL A 61 -19.48 14.53 5.63
CA VAL A 61 -18.60 13.50 5.08
C VAL A 61 -17.93 12.76 6.23
N THR A 62 -18.25 11.48 6.43
CA THR A 62 -17.71 10.68 7.55
C THR A 62 -16.59 9.73 7.13
N ASN A 63 -16.59 9.31 5.85
CA ASN A 63 -15.64 8.35 5.32
C ASN A 63 -14.95 8.95 4.08
N LEU A 64 -13.62 8.93 4.08
CA LEU A 64 -12.81 9.31 2.94
C LEU A 64 -11.93 8.12 2.54
N THR A 65 -11.89 7.86 1.23
CA THR A 65 -10.93 6.89 0.68
C THR A 65 -9.51 7.45 0.76
N SER A 66 -8.50 6.59 0.85
CA SER A 66 -7.09 7.02 0.86
C SER A 66 -6.73 7.92 -0.31
N ARG A 67 -7.33 7.67 -1.49
CA ARG A 67 -7.14 8.49 -2.69
C ARG A 67 -7.69 9.90 -2.49
N GLN A 68 -8.92 10.03 -1.98
CA GLN A 68 -9.52 11.34 -1.72
C GLN A 68 -8.72 12.12 -0.68
N VAL A 69 -8.24 11.45 0.38
CA VAL A 69 -7.38 12.11 1.37
C VAL A 69 -6.10 12.62 0.71
N LYS A 70 -5.38 11.78 -0.04
CA LYS A 70 -4.22 12.23 -0.80
C LYS A 70 -4.55 13.44 -1.70
N ASP A 71 -5.65 13.37 -2.46
CA ASP A 71 -6.02 14.41 -3.41
C ASP A 71 -6.42 15.74 -2.71
N ILE A 72 -6.92 15.68 -1.47
CA ILE A 72 -7.12 16.88 -0.63
C ILE A 72 -5.77 17.49 -0.22
N PHE A 73 -4.83 16.67 0.24
CA PHE A 73 -3.52 17.12 0.72
C PHE A 73 -2.63 17.63 -0.41
N ASP A 74 -2.79 17.07 -1.62
CA ASP A 74 -2.17 17.54 -2.86
C ASP A 74 -2.88 18.76 -3.46
N GLN A 75 -3.90 19.31 -2.77
CA GLN A 75 -4.72 20.45 -3.21
C GLN A 75 -5.43 20.23 -4.57
N GLN A 76 -5.62 18.98 -4.98
CA GLN A 76 -6.40 18.63 -6.18
C GLN A 76 -7.90 18.73 -5.91
N ILE A 77 -8.33 18.40 -4.69
CA ILE A 77 -9.70 18.59 -4.22
C ILE A 77 -9.71 19.71 -3.19
N THR A 78 -10.34 20.83 -3.53
CA THR A 78 -10.37 22.03 -2.69
C THR A 78 -11.76 22.34 -2.15
N ASN A 79 -12.79 21.56 -2.50
CA ASN A 79 -14.16 21.81 -2.07
C ASN A 79 -14.86 20.53 -1.59
N TRP A 80 -15.55 20.62 -0.47
CA TRP A 80 -16.28 19.49 0.13
C TRP A 80 -17.42 18.96 -0.74
N LYS A 81 -17.96 19.78 -1.66
CA LYS A 81 -18.99 19.37 -2.61
C LYS A 81 -18.54 18.20 -3.49
N ASP A 82 -17.27 18.17 -3.88
CA ASP A 82 -16.72 17.12 -4.75
C ASP A 82 -16.62 15.77 -4.04
N LEU A 83 -16.74 15.78 -2.71
CA LEU A 83 -16.75 14.62 -1.82
C LEU A 83 -18.15 14.28 -1.31
N GLY A 84 -19.20 14.92 -1.84
CA GLY A 84 -20.59 14.74 -1.40
C GLY A 84 -20.98 15.52 -0.15
N GLY A 85 -20.13 16.46 0.30
CA GLY A 85 -20.40 17.37 1.40
C GLY A 85 -21.11 18.66 0.97
N LYS A 86 -21.14 19.63 1.89
CA LYS A 86 -21.64 20.98 1.61
C LYS A 86 -20.70 21.70 0.65
N ASN A 87 -21.20 22.72 -0.06
CA ASN A 87 -20.36 23.59 -0.89
C ASN A 87 -19.56 24.55 0.00
N ASP A 88 -18.46 24.05 0.54
CA ASP A 88 -17.54 24.78 1.40
C ASP A 88 -16.09 24.45 1.02
N THR A 89 -15.20 25.41 1.19
CA THR A 89 -13.79 25.25 0.82
C THR A 89 -13.08 24.37 1.84
N ILE A 90 -12.26 23.44 1.37
CA ILE A 90 -11.46 22.58 2.24
C ILE A 90 -10.25 23.37 2.72
N LEU A 91 -10.11 23.50 4.03
CA LEU A 91 -8.95 24.15 4.67
C LEU A 91 -8.16 23.08 5.42
N LEU A 92 -6.88 22.94 5.09
CA LEU A 92 -6.00 21.99 5.73
C LEU A 92 -5.35 22.63 6.97
N LEU A 93 -5.35 21.88 8.07
CA LEU A 93 -4.63 22.23 9.29
C LEU A 93 -3.67 21.10 9.64
N THR A 94 -2.37 21.34 9.46
CA THR A 94 -1.29 20.47 9.95
C THR A 94 -0.53 21.15 11.08
N LEU A 95 0.37 20.42 11.76
CA LEU A 95 1.28 20.99 12.76
C LEU A 95 2.03 22.23 12.25
N SER A 96 2.44 22.23 10.99
CA SER A 96 3.15 23.36 10.37
C SER A 96 2.26 24.58 10.16
N ASP A 97 0.94 24.40 10.08
CA ASP A 97 -0.02 25.47 9.84
C ASP A 97 -0.54 26.10 11.14
N VAL A 98 -0.38 25.42 12.29
CA VAL A 98 -0.92 25.88 13.59
C VAL A 98 -0.40 27.27 13.96
N THR A 99 0.88 27.55 13.68
CA THR A 99 1.52 28.83 13.99
C THR A 99 0.94 30.01 13.19
N ASN A 100 0.20 29.74 12.10
CA ASN A 100 -0.54 30.76 11.36
C ASN A 100 -1.82 31.20 12.09
N TYR A 101 -2.33 30.39 13.03
CA TYR A 101 -3.57 30.65 13.77
C TYR A 101 -3.34 31.01 15.23
N VAL A 102 -2.28 30.50 15.84
CA VAL A 102 -2.01 30.60 17.28
C VAL A 102 -0.54 30.93 17.50
N SER A 103 -0.27 31.85 18.42
CA SER A 103 1.10 32.23 18.78
C SER A 103 1.84 31.14 19.55
N GLU A 104 3.17 31.11 19.49
CA GLU A 104 3.98 30.10 20.19
C GLU A 104 3.78 30.15 21.72
N GLU A 105 3.58 31.35 22.27
CA GLU A 105 3.32 31.54 23.70
C GLU A 105 2.01 30.86 24.14
N GLU A 106 1.00 30.87 23.28
CA GLU A 106 -0.28 30.24 23.55
C GLU A 106 -0.26 28.72 23.38
N LEU A 107 0.64 28.19 22.54
CA LEU A 107 0.85 26.75 22.38
C LEU A 107 1.55 26.14 23.60
N GLY A 108 2.39 26.94 24.27
CA GLY A 108 3.24 26.50 25.38
C GLY A 108 4.54 25.87 24.87
N ALA A 109 5.55 25.81 25.74
CA ALA A 109 6.90 25.39 25.38
C ALA A 109 6.98 23.98 24.78
N GLU A 110 6.06 23.08 25.16
CA GLU A 110 5.99 21.69 24.72
C GLU A 110 4.65 21.36 24.04
N TYR A 111 4.00 22.35 23.41
CA TYR A 111 2.70 22.17 22.74
C TYR A 111 1.58 21.67 23.68
N GLU A 112 1.68 21.96 24.98
CA GLU A 112 0.74 21.51 26.00
C GLU A 112 -0.71 21.92 25.70
N ASN A 113 -0.89 23.11 25.11
CA ASN A 113 -2.21 23.65 24.79
C ASN A 113 -2.68 23.29 23.36
N LEU A 114 -1.85 22.59 22.58
CA LEU A 114 -2.15 22.25 21.20
C LEU A 114 -3.48 21.51 21.05
N PRO A 115 -3.84 20.50 21.88
CA PRO A 115 -5.10 19.79 21.69
C PRO A 115 -6.35 20.69 21.80
N ILE A 116 -6.34 21.61 22.77
CA ILE A 116 -7.43 22.55 23.00
C ILE A 116 -7.51 23.57 21.87
N LYS A 117 -6.35 24.03 21.39
CA LYS A 117 -6.26 25.00 20.29
C LYS A 117 -6.70 24.37 18.97
N VAL A 118 -6.29 23.15 18.66
CA VAL A 118 -6.74 22.40 17.47
C VAL A 118 -8.26 22.24 17.49
N ASP A 119 -8.85 21.81 18.60
CA ASP A 119 -10.31 21.70 18.72
C ASP A 119 -11.02 23.04 18.47
N SER A 120 -10.50 24.12 19.05
CA SER A 120 -11.04 25.47 18.87
C SER A 120 -10.98 25.94 17.41
N ILE A 121 -9.85 25.71 16.73
CA ILE A 121 -9.65 26.09 15.33
C ILE A 121 -10.57 25.27 14.41
N VAL A 122 -10.65 23.95 14.63
CA VAL A 122 -11.53 23.08 13.85
C VAL A 122 -12.99 23.47 14.08
N ALA A 123 -13.42 23.71 15.31
CA ALA A 123 -14.79 24.11 15.64
C ALA A 123 -15.20 25.45 15.00
N ALA A 124 -14.27 26.40 14.90
CA ALA A 124 -14.51 27.72 14.29
C ALA A 124 -14.66 27.68 12.76
N ASN A 125 -14.07 26.69 12.09
CA ASN A 125 -14.01 26.62 10.63
C ASN A 125 -14.79 25.41 10.09
N SER A 126 -15.93 25.64 9.45
CA SER A 126 -16.81 24.56 8.93
C SER A 126 -16.15 23.68 7.86
N GLY A 127 -15.23 24.25 7.08
CA GLY A 127 -14.52 23.58 5.99
C GLY A 127 -13.19 22.92 6.40
N MET A 128 -12.84 22.92 7.69
CA MET A 128 -11.51 22.50 8.12
C MET A 128 -11.36 20.98 8.24
N ILE A 129 -10.21 20.48 7.78
CA ILE A 129 -9.69 19.14 8.03
C ILE A 129 -8.33 19.26 8.73
N ALA A 130 -8.23 18.65 9.90
CA ALA A 130 -7.05 18.67 10.76
C ALA A 130 -6.35 17.31 10.73
N TYR A 131 -5.03 17.30 10.56
CA TYR A 131 -4.21 16.09 10.57
C TYR A 131 -3.14 16.17 11.64
N PHE A 132 -3.31 15.35 12.68
CA PHE A 132 -2.44 15.35 13.85
C PHE A 132 -2.30 13.93 14.41
N PRO A 133 -1.24 13.68 15.19
CA PRO A 133 -1.17 12.55 16.09
C PRO A 133 -2.41 12.46 17.00
N ASP A 134 -2.85 11.24 17.30
CA ASP A 134 -4.03 10.97 18.13
C ASP A 134 -3.94 11.63 19.52
N THR A 135 -2.72 11.74 20.05
CA THR A 135 -2.43 12.42 21.33
C THR A 135 -2.83 13.89 21.36
N TYR A 136 -2.95 14.54 20.20
CA TYR A 136 -3.34 15.95 20.10
C TYR A 136 -4.83 16.16 19.82
N PHE A 137 -5.63 15.09 19.77
CA PHE A 137 -7.09 15.22 19.79
C PHE A 137 -7.60 15.05 21.23
N PRO A 138 -8.39 16.00 21.76
CA PRO A 138 -8.99 15.83 23.08
C PRO A 138 -10.02 14.71 23.06
N ASP A 139 -10.19 14.01 24.19
CA ASP A 139 -11.16 12.90 24.33
C ASP A 139 -12.60 13.29 23.95
N ASN A 140 -12.96 14.56 24.19
CA ASN A 140 -14.26 15.14 23.84
C ASN A 140 -14.12 16.15 22.69
N PHE A 141 -13.53 15.72 21.58
CA PHE A 141 -13.38 16.53 20.38
C PHE A 141 -14.73 17.06 19.89
N SER A 142 -14.82 18.37 19.67
CA SER A 142 -16.03 19.06 19.23
C SER A 142 -16.43 18.68 17.81
N GLY A 143 -15.45 18.26 17.01
CA GLY A 143 -15.62 17.82 15.62
C GLY A 143 -16.00 16.34 15.48
N THR A 144 -15.66 15.76 14.33
CA THR A 144 -15.83 14.33 14.03
C THR A 144 -14.51 13.79 13.53
N LEU A 145 -14.04 12.69 14.12
CA LEU A 145 -12.88 11.97 13.60
C LEU A 145 -13.33 11.10 12.42
N LEU A 146 -12.61 11.20 11.31
CA LEU A 146 -12.91 10.41 10.12
C LEU A 146 -12.58 8.94 10.35
N ASN A 147 -13.46 8.07 9.87
CA ASN A 147 -13.21 6.64 9.96
C ASN A 147 -12.14 6.22 8.95
N GLN A 148 -11.28 5.31 9.39
CA GLN A 148 -10.20 4.76 8.59
C GLN A 148 -10.65 3.42 8.01
N ASP A 149 -11.10 3.43 6.76
CA ASP A 149 -11.47 2.19 6.09
C ASP A 149 -10.23 1.32 5.81
N ASN A 150 -10.36 0.01 6.08
CA ASN A 150 -9.31 -0.95 5.80
C ASN A 150 -9.06 -1.10 4.30
N ILE A 151 -7.82 -1.46 3.95
CA ILE A 151 -7.44 -1.73 2.58
C ILE A 151 -8.21 -2.96 2.08
N THR A 152 -9.05 -2.77 1.06
CA THR A 152 -9.82 -3.86 0.45
C THR A 152 -9.04 -4.49 -0.70
N LEU A 153 -9.10 -5.82 -0.85
CA LEU A 153 -8.44 -6.55 -1.94
C LEU A 153 -8.80 -6.03 -3.33
N SER A 154 -10.07 -5.65 -3.54
CA SER A 154 -10.54 -5.06 -4.81
C SER A 154 -9.80 -3.75 -5.11
N ASN A 155 -9.71 -2.84 -4.14
CA ASN A 155 -9.01 -1.57 -4.29
C ASN A 155 -7.50 -1.75 -4.44
N PHE A 156 -6.93 -2.80 -3.84
CA PHE A 156 -5.54 -3.17 -4.03
C PHE A 156 -5.25 -3.62 -5.47
N ILE A 157 -6.05 -4.55 -6.01
CA ILE A 157 -5.83 -5.11 -7.35
C ILE A 157 -6.20 -4.09 -8.45
N ALA A 158 -7.33 -3.38 -8.29
CA ALA A 158 -7.82 -2.42 -9.28
C ALA A 158 -7.23 -1.01 -9.09
N GLY A 159 -6.49 -0.78 -8.00
CA GLY A 159 -5.89 0.51 -7.69
C GLY A 159 -4.84 0.90 -8.72
N ARG A 160 -4.81 2.19 -9.07
CA ARG A 160 -4.01 2.71 -10.17
C ARG A 160 -2.65 3.29 -9.76
N GLU A 161 -2.35 3.34 -8.48
CA GLU A 161 -1.15 3.99 -7.94
C GLU A 161 -0.55 3.14 -6.83
N TRP A 162 0.78 2.99 -6.86
CA TRP A 162 1.56 2.29 -5.83
C TRP A 162 2.49 3.28 -5.14
N ILE A 163 2.07 3.79 -3.98
CA ILE A 163 2.82 4.78 -3.18
C ILE A 163 2.66 4.42 -1.68
N PRO A 164 3.39 3.40 -1.19
CA PRO A 164 3.23 2.90 0.17
C PRO A 164 3.78 3.85 1.25
N THR A 165 4.58 4.84 0.87
CA THR A 165 5.21 5.83 1.77
C THR A 165 4.50 7.19 1.74
N ALA A 166 3.34 7.31 1.10
CA ALA A 166 2.59 8.56 1.06
C ALA A 166 1.97 8.85 2.44
N THR A 167 2.22 10.06 2.95
CA THR A 167 1.51 10.63 4.09
C THR A 167 0.47 11.63 3.59
N PRO A 168 -0.72 11.73 4.22
CA PRO A 168 -1.19 11.02 5.41
C PRO A 168 -1.81 9.62 5.15
N ALA A 169 -1.99 9.24 3.87
CA ALA A 169 -2.63 7.98 3.49
C ALA A 169 -1.88 7.27 2.35
N ALA A 170 -1.39 6.07 2.63
CA ALA A 170 -0.66 5.24 1.69
C ALA A 170 -1.57 4.67 0.58
N GLN A 171 -1.02 4.49 -0.62
CA GLN A 171 -1.73 3.95 -1.79
C GLN A 171 -1.15 2.59 -2.20
N PHE A 172 -1.99 1.56 -2.26
CA PHE A 172 -1.56 0.17 -2.53
C PHE A 172 -2.17 -0.42 -3.81
N GLY A 173 -2.23 0.34 -4.89
CA GLY A 173 -2.75 -0.12 -6.18
C GLY A 173 -1.72 -0.84 -7.03
N VAL A 174 -1.88 -2.15 -7.25
CA VAL A 174 -0.92 -2.97 -8.02
C VAL A 174 -1.22 -3.09 -9.51
N LEU A 175 -2.35 -2.54 -9.99
CA LEU A 175 -2.75 -2.69 -11.39
C LEU A 175 -1.65 -2.26 -12.39
N PRO A 176 -0.97 -1.11 -12.22
CA PRO A 176 0.10 -0.70 -13.14
C PRO A 176 1.30 -1.65 -13.13
N LEU A 177 1.61 -2.25 -11.97
CA LEU A 177 2.72 -3.20 -11.84
C LEU A 177 2.42 -4.50 -12.59
N ILE A 178 1.18 -5.00 -12.46
CA ILE A 178 0.71 -6.18 -13.18
C ILE A 178 0.69 -5.90 -14.68
N LEU A 179 0.06 -4.80 -15.09
CA LEU A 179 -0.03 -4.41 -16.50
C LEU A 179 1.35 -4.17 -17.12
N GLY A 180 2.27 -3.53 -16.39
CA GLY A 180 3.64 -3.32 -16.84
C GLY A 180 4.37 -4.64 -17.06
N THR A 181 4.26 -5.59 -16.12
CA THR A 181 4.89 -6.91 -16.23
C THR A 181 4.29 -7.74 -17.37
N LEU A 182 2.96 -7.71 -17.53
CA LEU A 182 2.27 -8.38 -18.63
C LEU A 182 2.66 -7.78 -19.99
N TRP A 183 2.75 -6.45 -20.08
CA TRP A 183 3.15 -5.76 -21.31
C TRP A 183 4.57 -6.14 -21.74
N VAL A 184 5.52 -6.09 -20.80
CA VAL A 184 6.91 -6.49 -21.05
C VAL A 184 6.98 -7.96 -21.48
N SER A 185 6.24 -8.85 -20.82
CA SER A 185 6.20 -10.28 -21.16
C SER A 185 5.61 -10.52 -22.55
N LEU A 186 4.55 -9.80 -22.91
CA LEU A 186 3.93 -9.87 -24.23
C LEU A 186 4.89 -9.41 -25.33
N VAL A 187 5.60 -8.29 -25.10
CA VAL A 187 6.61 -7.79 -26.04
C VAL A 187 7.77 -8.79 -26.21
N GLN A 188 8.26 -9.38 -25.12
CA GLN A 188 9.31 -10.41 -25.18
C GLN A 188 8.86 -11.63 -25.98
N TYR A 189 7.66 -12.14 -25.72
CA TYR A 189 7.09 -13.26 -26.46
C TYR A 189 6.96 -12.96 -27.95
N CYS A 190 6.40 -11.79 -28.30
CA CYS A 190 6.23 -11.33 -29.67
C CYS A 190 7.56 -11.09 -30.40
N TRP A 191 8.64 -10.73 -29.70
CA TRP A 191 9.96 -10.54 -30.30
C TRP A 191 10.75 -11.85 -30.44
N HIS A 192 10.60 -12.76 -29.48
CA HIS A 192 11.32 -14.03 -29.48
C HIS A 192 10.82 -14.99 -30.58
N TYR A 193 9.50 -15.17 -30.71
CA TYR A 193 8.91 -16.07 -31.70
C TYR A 193 9.33 -15.82 -33.17
N PRO A 194 9.44 -14.57 -33.67
CA PRO A 194 9.92 -14.29 -35.02
C PRO A 194 11.45 -14.39 -35.18
N LEU A 195 12.24 -14.51 -34.12
CA LEU A 195 13.68 -14.78 -34.23
C LEU A 195 14.01 -16.27 -34.13
N ASP A 196 13.26 -17.05 -33.34
CA ASP A 196 13.57 -18.46 -33.08
C ASP A 196 13.39 -19.38 -34.31
N TRP A 197 12.39 -19.10 -35.17
CA TRP A 197 12.22 -19.87 -36.42
C TRP A 197 13.37 -19.70 -37.43
N ARG A 198 14.19 -18.65 -37.31
CA ARG A 198 15.34 -18.42 -38.19
C ARG A 198 16.60 -19.19 -37.75
N PHE A 199 16.68 -19.62 -36.51
CA PHE A 199 17.86 -20.33 -35.98
C PHE A 199 17.74 -21.86 -35.97
N GLN A 200 16.53 -22.42 -36.09
CA GLN A 200 16.37 -23.87 -36.23
C GLN A 200 16.81 -24.43 -37.60
N PHE A 201 17.01 -23.57 -38.61
CA PHE A 201 17.41 -24.00 -39.97
C PHE A 201 18.91 -23.91 -40.26
N THR A 202 19.75 -23.46 -39.30
CA THR A 202 21.18 -23.23 -39.55
C THR A 202 22.15 -24.10 -38.75
N SER A 203 21.70 -25.03 -37.92
CA SER A 203 22.59 -25.98 -37.24
C SER A 203 22.98 -27.12 -38.19
N PRO A 204 24.25 -27.24 -38.63
CA PRO A 204 24.69 -28.40 -39.39
C PRO A 204 24.58 -29.63 -38.48
N LYS A 205 23.89 -30.68 -38.93
CA LYS A 205 23.97 -31.99 -38.27
C LYS A 205 25.42 -32.46 -38.39
N LEU A 206 26.14 -32.49 -37.27
CA LEU A 206 27.47 -33.09 -37.22
C LEU A 206 27.36 -34.56 -37.64
N PRO A 207 28.17 -35.05 -38.59
CA PRO A 207 28.16 -36.46 -38.94
C PRO A 207 28.64 -37.26 -37.73
N ILE A 208 27.81 -38.19 -37.28
CA ILE A 208 28.19 -39.22 -36.33
C ILE A 208 29.10 -40.17 -37.11
N SER A 209 30.38 -40.23 -36.75
CA SER A 209 31.29 -41.26 -37.25
C SER A 209 30.93 -42.59 -36.59
N ASP A 210 30.67 -43.61 -37.41
CA ASP A 210 30.48 -45.01 -37.00
C ASP A 210 31.71 -45.57 -36.25
#